data_AF-W0T9R7-F1
#
_entry.id   AF-W0T9R7-F1
#
_cell.length_a   1.000
_cell.length_b   1.000
_cell.length_c   1.000
_cell.angle_alpha   90.00
_cell.angle_beta   90.00
_cell.angle_gamma   90.00
#
_symmetry.space_group_name_H-M   'P 1'
#
loop_
_entity.id
_entity.type
_entity.pdbx_description
1 polymer ?
#
loop_
_entity_poly.entity_id
_entity_poly.type
_entity_poly.pdbx_seq_one_letter_code
_entity_poly.pdbx_strand_id
1 'polypeptide(L)'
;MDDVRYGFLSTLDHLPCDVVRILWTIQSLDISDDGKGKHCEEMLRQAQHLLELVRQESARVKFEKQELERFAVIKERYDGHVRKRPKLKPLPPHKPIKIRITMKSRYPEAEREQKLLEQKKIQQQSSTSDNQHNQSTDAEVYCFCRDVSYGPMIACDNKSCAIEWFHYQCVGLTEAPADNEKWFCSDKCRKEYEDAMKKKKKKVTIGKSEQTAPPIANKKKKKKRKNW
;
A
#
# COMPACT_ATOMS: atom_id res chain seq x y z
N MET A 1 12.90 -14.52 -52.40
CA MET A 1 11.77 -15.45 -52.21
C MET A 1 11.76 -15.79 -50.74
N ASP A 2 11.03 -15.00 -49.97
CA ASP A 2 10.94 -15.20 -48.53
C ASP A 2 10.11 -16.45 -48.27
N ASP A 3 10.74 -17.39 -47.56
CA ASP A 3 10.20 -18.71 -47.27
C ASP A 3 8.95 -18.55 -46.40
N VAL A 4 7.77 -18.84 -46.97
CA VAL A 4 6.44 -18.67 -46.37
C VAL A 4 6.36 -19.34 -44.98
N ARG A 5 7.21 -20.34 -44.74
CA ARG A 5 7.35 -21.05 -43.47
C ARG A 5 7.80 -20.15 -42.30
N TYR A 6 8.60 -19.12 -42.54
CA TYR A 6 9.07 -18.20 -41.48
C TYR A 6 8.08 -17.08 -41.16
N GLY A 7 7.22 -16.69 -42.11
CA GLY A 7 6.16 -15.71 -41.87
C GLY A 7 5.11 -16.24 -40.90
N PHE A 8 4.77 -17.53 -41.01
CA PHE A 8 3.78 -18.18 -40.13
C PHE A 8 4.25 -18.29 -38.68
N LEU A 9 5.55 -18.53 -38.45
CA LEU A 9 6.12 -18.63 -37.10
C LEU A 9 6.04 -17.30 -36.33
N SER A 10 6.29 -16.16 -36.98
CA SER A 10 6.18 -14.84 -36.33
C SER A 10 4.77 -14.46 -35.89
N THR A 11 3.74 -15.03 -36.53
CA THR A 11 2.33 -14.81 -36.17
C THR A 11 1.84 -15.72 -35.04
N LEU A 12 2.55 -16.83 -34.77
CA LEU A 12 2.19 -17.77 -33.70
C LEU A 12 2.66 -17.33 -32.32
N ASP A 13 3.69 -16.47 -32.23
CA ASP A 13 4.23 -15.95 -30.96
C ASP A 13 3.32 -14.94 -30.24
N HIS A 14 2.26 -14.46 -30.91
CA HIS A 14 1.26 -13.56 -30.32
C HIS A 14 -0.08 -14.25 -30.04
N LEU A 15 -0.17 -15.55 -30.28
CA LEU A 15 -1.39 -16.30 -30.03
C LEU A 15 -1.48 -16.63 -28.54
N PRO A 16 -2.65 -16.47 -27.89
CA PRO A 16 -2.84 -16.92 -26.52
C PRO A 16 -2.39 -18.37 -26.37
N CYS A 17 -1.73 -18.68 -25.25
CA CYS A 17 -1.13 -19.99 -25.00
C CYS A 17 -2.12 -21.16 -25.15
N ASP A 18 -3.41 -20.89 -24.95
CA ASP A 18 -4.51 -21.83 -25.21
C ASP A 18 -4.63 -22.24 -26.68
N VAL A 19 -4.48 -21.29 -27.60
CA VAL A 19 -4.63 -21.56 -29.04
C VAL A 19 -3.40 -22.28 -29.58
N VAL A 20 -2.20 -21.96 -29.08
CA VAL A 20 -0.97 -22.69 -29.42
C VAL A 20 -1.07 -24.15 -28.96
N ARG A 21 -1.61 -24.39 -27.75
CA ARG A 21 -1.82 -25.74 -27.22
C ARG A 21 -2.86 -26.52 -28.01
N ILE A 22 -3.94 -25.87 -28.43
CA ILE A 22 -4.98 -26.46 -29.29
C ILE A 22 -4.40 -26.81 -30.66
N LEU A 23 -3.63 -25.92 -31.27
CA LEU A 23 -2.95 -26.19 -32.55
C LEU A 23 -1.97 -27.36 -32.43
N TRP A 24 -1.19 -27.42 -31.36
CA TRP A 24 -0.28 -28.52 -31.10
C TRP A 24 -1.00 -29.85 -30.85
N THR A 25 -2.12 -29.83 -30.13
CA THR A 25 -2.94 -31.04 -29.94
C THR A 25 -3.55 -31.50 -31.25
N ILE A 26 -4.10 -30.59 -32.07
CA ILE A 26 -4.64 -30.91 -33.40
C ILE A 26 -3.54 -31.47 -34.31
N GLN A 27 -2.34 -30.88 -34.29
CA GLN A 27 -1.21 -31.35 -35.09
C GLN A 27 -0.66 -32.70 -34.59
N SER A 28 -0.77 -32.99 -33.29
CA SER A 28 -0.48 -34.30 -32.73
C SER A 28 -1.57 -35.34 -33.03
N LEU A 29 -2.76 -34.89 -33.43
CA LEU A 29 -3.88 -35.72 -33.86
C LEU A 29 -3.84 -36.03 -35.37
N ASP A 30 -3.02 -35.34 -36.16
CA ASP A 30 -2.98 -35.51 -37.62
C ASP A 30 -2.02 -36.64 -38.08
N ILE A 31 -2.60 -37.85 -38.09
CA ILE A 31 -2.53 -38.94 -39.08
C ILE A 31 -1.15 -39.49 -39.50
N SER A 32 -0.77 -40.61 -38.90
CA SER A 32 -0.29 -41.77 -39.65
C SER A 32 -1.03 -43.01 -39.14
N ASP A 33 -1.99 -43.47 -39.93
CA ASP A 33 -2.76 -44.68 -39.71
C ASP A 33 -1.88 -45.91 -39.95
N ASP A 34 -1.05 -46.22 -38.95
CA ASP A 34 -0.20 -47.41 -38.94
C ASP A 34 -0.77 -48.46 -37.98
N GLY A 35 -2.08 -48.72 -38.07
CA GLY A 35 -2.70 -50.01 -37.73
C GLY A 35 -2.35 -50.67 -36.39
N LYS A 36 -2.28 -49.96 -35.27
CA LYS A 36 -2.04 -50.59 -33.95
C LYS A 36 -2.96 -50.02 -32.88
N GLY A 37 -3.83 -50.85 -32.32
CA GLY A 37 -4.80 -50.54 -31.25
C GLY A 37 -4.27 -49.86 -29.98
N LYS A 38 -2.94 -49.65 -29.88
CA LYS A 38 -2.30 -48.81 -28.85
C LYS A 38 -2.64 -47.32 -28.99
N HIS A 39 -2.84 -46.81 -30.21
CA HIS A 39 -3.21 -45.41 -30.43
C HIS A 39 -4.64 -45.11 -29.89
N CYS A 40 -5.59 -46.02 -30.11
CA CYS A 40 -6.93 -45.90 -29.54
C CYS A 40 -6.93 -45.95 -28.00
N GLU A 41 -6.08 -46.78 -27.40
CA GLU A 41 -5.96 -46.84 -25.93
C GLU A 41 -5.39 -45.53 -25.35
N GLU A 42 -4.39 -44.95 -26.00
CA GLU A 42 -3.83 -43.65 -25.62
C GLU A 42 -4.88 -42.53 -25.75
N MET A 43 -5.67 -42.54 -26.82
CA MET A 43 -6.78 -41.59 -27.01
C MET A 43 -7.85 -41.72 -25.92
N LEU A 44 -8.17 -42.94 -25.50
CA LEU A 44 -9.09 -43.16 -24.38
C LEU A 44 -8.53 -42.65 -23.05
N ARG A 45 -7.24 -42.84 -22.78
CA ARG A 45 -6.58 -42.29 -21.57
C ARG A 45 -6.60 -40.77 -21.56
N GLN A 46 -6.33 -40.14 -22.70
CA GLN A 46 -6.38 -38.69 -22.84
C GLN A 46 -7.80 -38.15 -22.66
N ALA A 47 -8.81 -38.79 -23.26
CA ALA A 47 -10.21 -38.41 -23.08
C ALA A 47 -10.66 -38.54 -21.61
N GLN A 48 -10.24 -39.61 -20.92
CA GLN A 48 -10.52 -39.80 -19.49
C GLN A 48 -9.84 -38.74 -18.63
N HIS A 49 -8.60 -38.37 -18.95
CA HIS A 49 -7.87 -37.32 -18.24
C HIS A 49 -8.56 -35.95 -18.41
N LEU A 50 -8.95 -35.60 -19.64
CA LEU A 50 -9.70 -34.37 -19.90
C LEU A 50 -11.03 -34.34 -19.16
N LEU A 51 -11.76 -35.45 -19.10
CA LEU A 51 -13.00 -35.56 -18.34
C LEU A 51 -12.77 -35.31 -16.85
N GLU A 52 -11.66 -35.82 -16.29
CA GLU A 52 -11.32 -35.60 -14.90
C GLU A 52 -10.95 -34.14 -14.62
N LEU A 53 -10.19 -33.49 -15.50
CA LEU A 53 -9.91 -32.06 -15.41
C LEU A 53 -11.20 -31.23 -15.43
N VAL A 54 -12.13 -31.55 -16.35
CA VAL A 54 -13.44 -30.87 -16.41
C VAL A 54 -14.25 -31.08 -15.13
N ARG A 55 -14.19 -32.27 -14.53
CA ARG A 55 -14.87 -32.54 -13.24
C ARG A 55 -14.27 -31.72 -12.11
N GLN A 56 -12.95 -31.67 -12.01
CA GLN A 56 -12.25 -30.87 -11.00
C GLN A 56 -12.61 -29.39 -11.14
N GLU A 57 -12.61 -28.89 -12.37
CA GLU A 57 -12.93 -27.48 -12.63
C GLU A 57 -14.40 -27.16 -12.39
N SER A 58 -15.29 -28.08 -12.74
CA SER A 58 -16.71 -28.00 -12.38
C SER A 58 -16.89 -27.96 -10.85
N ALA A 59 -16.15 -28.77 -10.10
CA ALA A 59 -16.20 -28.79 -8.64
C ALA A 59 -15.67 -27.49 -8.03
N ARG A 60 -14.55 -26.97 -8.52
CA ARG A 60 -13.98 -25.69 -8.10
C ARG A 60 -14.97 -24.54 -8.30
N VAL A 61 -15.53 -24.41 -9.51
CA VAL A 61 -16.50 -23.35 -9.83
C VAL A 61 -17.78 -23.49 -9.01
N LYS A 62 -18.25 -24.71 -8.75
CA LYS A 62 -19.40 -24.95 -7.87
C LYS A 62 -19.14 -24.49 -6.43
N PHE A 63 -17.93 -24.73 -5.92
CA PHE A 63 -17.54 -24.27 -4.60
C PHE A 63 -17.47 -22.75 -4.51
N GLU A 64 -16.84 -22.09 -5.48
CA GLU A 64 -16.78 -20.62 -5.55
C GLU A 64 -18.18 -19.99 -5.65
N LYS A 65 -19.07 -20.59 -6.44
CA LYS A 65 -20.48 -20.18 -6.51
C LYS A 65 -21.14 -20.25 -5.14
N GLN A 66 -20.94 -21.34 -4.40
CA GLN A 66 -21.53 -21.52 -3.07
C GLN A 66 -21.01 -20.47 -2.08
N GLU A 67 -19.71 -20.13 -2.13
CA GLU A 67 -19.14 -19.08 -1.29
C GLU A 67 -19.72 -17.71 -1.65
N LEU A 68 -19.84 -17.38 -2.93
CA LEU A 68 -20.47 -16.13 -3.38
C LEU A 68 -21.93 -16.03 -2.94
N GLU A 69 -22.69 -17.12 -3.00
CA GLU A 69 -24.06 -17.17 -2.49
C GLU A 69 -24.12 -16.88 -0.97
N ARG A 70 -23.19 -17.43 -0.18
CA ARG A 70 -23.08 -17.12 1.26
C ARG A 70 -22.74 -15.66 1.50
N PHE A 71 -21.77 -15.11 0.77
CA PHE A 71 -21.40 -13.70 0.87
C PHE A 71 -22.56 -12.77 0.48
N ALA A 72 -23.37 -13.15 -0.51
CA ALA A 72 -24.55 -12.39 -0.91
C ALA A 72 -25.56 -12.26 0.24
N VAL A 73 -25.81 -13.34 1.00
CA VAL A 73 -26.70 -13.31 2.18
C VAL A 73 -26.15 -12.38 3.27
N ILE A 74 -24.84 -12.42 3.53
CA ILE A 74 -24.20 -11.54 4.51
C ILE A 74 -24.34 -10.08 4.08
N LYS A 75 -24.07 -9.80 2.80
CA LYS A 75 -24.18 -8.47 2.21
C LYS A 75 -25.61 -7.93 2.31
N GLU A 76 -26.62 -8.75 2.01
CA GLU A 76 -28.02 -8.37 2.13
C GLU A 76 -28.39 -7.99 3.58
N ARG A 77 -27.92 -8.78 4.56
CA ARG A 77 -28.08 -8.46 5.98
C ARG A 77 -27.42 -7.14 6.35
N TYR A 78 -26.19 -6.91 5.88
CA TYR A 78 -25.47 -5.65 6.14
C TYR A 78 -26.19 -4.45 5.51
N ASP A 79 -26.56 -4.55 4.24
CA ASP A 79 -27.28 -3.50 3.51
C ASP A 79 -28.62 -3.19 4.19
N GLY A 80 -29.31 -4.20 4.70
CA GLY A 80 -30.52 -4.03 5.52
C GLY A 80 -30.28 -3.20 6.78
N HIS A 81 -29.16 -3.43 7.49
CA HIS A 81 -28.78 -2.61 8.65
C HIS A 81 -28.43 -1.17 8.27
N VAL A 82 -27.69 -0.97 7.17
CA VAL A 82 -27.32 0.36 6.68
C VAL A 82 -28.55 1.15 6.27
N ARG A 83 -29.52 0.54 5.59
CA ARG A 83 -30.80 1.19 5.20
C ARG A 83 -31.63 1.62 6.41
N LYS A 84 -31.62 0.84 7.48
CA LYS A 84 -32.34 1.15 8.73
C LYS A 84 -31.64 2.22 9.58
N ARG A 85 -30.36 2.51 9.30
CA ARG A 85 -29.60 3.51 10.04
C ARG A 85 -30.22 4.89 9.81
N PRO A 86 -30.54 5.65 10.88
CA PRO A 86 -31.05 7.00 10.72
C PRO A 86 -30.05 7.82 9.91
N LYS A 87 -30.51 8.45 8.82
CA LYS A 87 -29.68 9.42 8.09
C LYS A 87 -29.41 10.58 9.04
N LEU A 88 -28.21 10.63 9.60
CA LEU A 88 -27.75 11.77 10.39
C LEU A 88 -27.83 13.00 9.49
N LYS A 89 -28.44 14.07 10.00
CA LYS A 89 -28.45 15.35 9.30
C LYS A 89 -26.99 15.74 9.05
N PRO A 90 -26.63 16.24 7.84
CA PRO A 90 -25.31 16.80 7.61
C PRO A 90 -25.00 17.77 8.74
N LEU A 91 -23.85 17.58 9.39
CA LEU A 91 -23.39 18.53 10.39
C LEU A 91 -23.41 19.91 9.73
N PRO A 92 -23.93 20.94 10.41
CA PRO A 92 -23.90 22.28 9.86
C PRO A 92 -22.46 22.61 9.47
N PRO A 93 -22.23 23.33 8.36
CA PRO A 93 -20.90 23.73 7.95
C PRO A 93 -20.29 24.58 9.07
N HIS A 94 -19.48 23.95 9.90
CA HIS A 94 -18.71 24.66 10.91
C HIS A 94 -17.66 25.45 10.17
N LYS A 95 -17.59 26.75 10.46
CA LYS A 95 -16.48 27.57 10.00
C LYS A 95 -15.20 26.86 10.44
N PRO A 96 -14.19 26.75 9.56
CA PRO A 96 -12.94 26.09 9.92
C PRO A 96 -12.43 26.72 11.23
N ILE A 97 -12.12 25.86 12.19
CA ILE A 97 -11.62 26.29 13.50
C ILE A 97 -10.32 27.05 13.22
N LYS A 98 -10.38 28.38 13.28
CA LYS A 98 -9.21 29.25 13.10
C LYS A 98 -8.38 29.20 14.37
N ILE A 99 -7.61 28.12 14.53
CA ILE A 99 -6.58 28.07 15.55
C ILE A 99 -5.48 29.05 15.12
N ARG A 100 -5.40 30.22 15.76
CA ARG A 100 -4.29 31.15 15.56
C ARG A 100 -3.06 30.60 16.27
N ILE A 101 -2.29 29.78 15.56
CA ILE A 101 -0.97 29.37 16.03
C ILE A 101 -0.03 30.55 15.81
N THR A 102 0.32 31.28 16.87
CA THR A 102 1.35 32.34 16.83
C THR A 102 2.73 31.68 16.84
N MET A 103 3.15 31.14 15.70
CA MET A 103 4.52 30.66 15.49
C MET A 103 5.45 31.88 15.46
N LYS A 104 6.17 32.15 16.56
CA LYS A 104 7.30 33.08 16.57
C LYS A 104 8.42 32.42 15.77
N SER A 105 8.50 32.75 14.48
CA SER A 105 9.48 32.16 13.58
C SER A 105 10.89 32.47 14.06
N ARG A 106 11.73 31.43 14.15
CA ARG A 106 13.10 31.48 14.67
C ARG A 106 14.14 31.89 13.60
N TYR A 107 13.74 32.08 12.35
CA TYR A 107 14.65 32.31 11.23
C TYR A 107 14.69 33.79 10.76
N PRO A 108 15.87 34.34 10.42
CA PRO A 108 16.01 35.69 9.86
C PRO A 108 15.28 35.86 8.51
N GLU A 109 14.69 37.04 8.30
CA GLU A 109 13.86 37.42 7.13
C GLU A 109 14.54 37.12 5.77
N ALA A 110 15.85 37.37 5.69
CA ALA A 110 16.65 37.27 4.46
C ALA A 110 16.68 35.86 3.84
N GLU A 111 16.56 34.81 4.65
CA GLU A 111 16.57 33.42 4.15
C GLU A 111 15.23 33.02 3.50
N ARG A 112 14.13 33.73 3.82
CA ARG A 112 12.81 33.47 3.22
C ARG A 112 12.70 34.07 1.82
N GLU A 113 13.20 35.28 1.62
CA GLU A 113 13.14 35.95 0.32
C GLU A 113 13.92 35.18 -0.76
N GLN A 114 15.08 34.62 -0.40
CA GLN A 114 15.89 33.82 -1.33
C GLN A 114 15.15 32.56 -1.81
N LYS A 115 14.47 31.84 -0.90
CA LYS A 115 13.69 30.64 -1.25
C LYS A 115 12.47 30.95 -2.13
N LEU A 116 11.82 32.10 -1.92
CA LEU A 116 10.70 32.56 -2.74
C LEU A 116 11.14 32.93 -4.17
N LEU A 117 12.34 33.51 -4.33
CA LEU A 117 12.93 33.82 -5.63
C LEU A 117 13.35 32.56 -6.40
N GLU A 118 13.91 31.56 -5.70
CA GLU A 118 14.26 30.26 -6.27
C GLU A 118 13.02 29.53 -6.83
N GLN A 119 11.93 29.54 -6.06
CA GLN A 119 10.69 28.85 -6.42
C GLN A 119 9.99 29.50 -7.63
N LYS A 120 10.10 30.82 -7.80
CA LYS A 120 9.61 31.53 -8.98
C LYS A 120 10.40 31.23 -10.26
N LYS A 121 11.69 30.92 -10.16
CA LYS A 121 12.52 30.54 -11.32
C LYS A 121 12.14 29.17 -11.90
N ILE A 122 11.74 28.22 -11.04
CA ILE A 122 11.42 26.85 -11.43
C ILE A 122 10.09 26.78 -12.22
N GLN A 123 9.16 27.69 -11.94
CA GLN A 123 7.83 27.69 -12.58
C GLN A 123 7.80 28.23 -14.02
N GLN A 124 8.84 28.93 -14.48
CA GLN A 124 8.86 29.54 -15.82
C GLN A 124 9.43 28.61 -16.93
N GLN A 125 9.91 27.42 -16.59
CA GLN A 125 10.60 26.53 -17.54
C GLN A 125 9.78 25.29 -17.97
N SER A 126 8.56 25.10 -17.45
CA SER A 126 7.76 23.90 -17.68
C SER A 126 6.51 24.16 -18.52
N SER A 127 6.67 24.56 -19.79
CA SER A 127 5.55 24.63 -20.74
C SER A 127 5.97 24.32 -22.17
N THR A 128 6.21 23.04 -22.49
CA THR A 128 6.01 22.44 -23.82
C THR A 128 5.86 20.91 -23.71
N SER A 129 4.71 20.38 -24.17
CA SER A 129 4.36 18.98 -24.53
C SER A 129 4.34 17.93 -23.40
N ASP A 130 3.40 16.98 -23.27
CA ASP A 130 2.41 16.42 -24.19
C ASP A 130 1.27 15.69 -23.44
N ASN A 131 0.27 15.29 -24.21
CA ASN A 131 -1.09 14.80 -23.94
C ASN A 131 -1.36 13.62 -22.95
N GLN A 132 -2.60 13.67 -22.41
CA GLN A 132 -3.53 12.58 -22.02
C GLN A 132 -3.28 11.73 -20.76
N HIS A 133 -3.95 12.09 -19.65
CA HIS A 133 -5.17 11.39 -19.24
C HIS A 133 -5.97 12.24 -18.22
N ASN A 134 -7.21 12.53 -18.58
CA ASN A 134 -8.17 13.21 -17.71
C ASN A 134 -8.87 12.15 -16.84
N GLN A 135 -8.45 12.03 -15.58
CA GLN A 135 -9.35 11.72 -14.49
C GLN A 135 -9.15 12.77 -13.42
N SER A 136 -10.02 13.78 -13.47
CA SER A 136 -10.22 14.74 -12.40
C SER A 136 -10.93 14.05 -11.24
N THR A 137 -10.17 13.32 -10.45
CA THR A 137 -10.43 13.11 -9.03
C THR A 137 -9.17 13.59 -8.33
N ASP A 138 -9.33 14.42 -7.30
CA ASP A 138 -8.25 14.95 -6.46
C ASP A 138 -7.68 13.82 -5.58
N ALA A 139 -7.22 12.75 -6.23
CA ALA A 139 -6.76 11.53 -5.59
C ALA A 139 -5.29 11.72 -5.21
N GLU A 140 -5.03 11.75 -3.90
CA GLU A 140 -3.68 11.80 -3.37
C GLU A 140 -2.88 10.59 -3.86
N VAL A 141 -1.70 10.87 -4.41
CA VAL A 141 -0.80 9.89 -5.00
C VAL A 141 0.21 9.44 -3.96
N TYR A 142 0.40 8.13 -3.81
CA TYR A 142 1.30 7.53 -2.82
C TYR A 142 2.31 6.58 -3.46
N CYS A 143 3.17 6.02 -2.60
CA CYS A 143 4.25 5.10 -2.98
C CYS A 143 5.23 5.72 -3.99
N PHE A 144 6.30 4.99 -4.29
CA PHE A 144 7.24 5.38 -5.34
C PHE A 144 6.70 5.09 -6.74
N CYS A 145 5.66 4.25 -6.88
CA CYS A 145 4.97 4.00 -8.15
C CYS A 145 4.11 5.20 -8.60
N ARG A 146 3.88 6.17 -7.71
CA ARG A 146 3.07 7.37 -7.97
C ARG A 146 1.67 7.03 -8.46
N ASP A 147 1.05 6.06 -7.80
CA ASP A 147 -0.32 5.66 -8.07
C ASP A 147 -1.23 5.96 -6.85
N VAL A 148 -2.53 5.91 -7.06
CA VAL A 148 -3.53 6.16 -6.01
C VAL A 148 -3.49 5.09 -4.92
N SER A 149 -4.09 5.36 -3.76
CA SER A 149 -4.24 4.33 -2.72
C SER A 149 -5.17 3.21 -3.21
N TYR A 150 -4.66 1.98 -3.32
CA TYR A 150 -5.46 0.80 -3.63
C TYR A 150 -4.95 -0.43 -2.88
N GLY A 151 -5.87 -1.31 -2.47
CA GLY A 151 -5.51 -2.56 -1.79
C GLY A 151 -4.78 -2.36 -0.44
N PRO A 152 -4.03 -3.38 0.03
CA PRO A 152 -3.28 -3.31 1.27
C PRO A 152 -2.06 -2.38 1.16
N MET A 153 -1.95 -1.45 2.10
CA MET A 153 -0.89 -0.46 2.16
C MET A 153 -0.25 -0.44 3.56
N ILE A 154 1.05 -0.14 3.59
CA ILE A 154 1.85 -0.03 4.81
C ILE A 154 2.43 1.36 4.95
N ALA A 155 2.44 1.87 6.18
CA ALA A 155 3.06 3.14 6.52
C ALA A 155 4.50 2.95 6.99
N CYS A 156 5.41 3.82 6.60
CA CYS A 156 6.78 3.83 7.11
C CYS A 156 6.81 4.38 8.55
N ASP A 157 7.44 3.65 9.48
CA ASP A 157 7.59 4.07 10.88
C ASP A 157 8.45 5.33 11.08
N ASN A 158 9.20 5.72 10.05
CA ASN A 158 9.99 6.93 10.08
C ASN A 158 9.11 8.16 9.78
N LYS A 159 8.84 8.96 10.82
CA LYS A 159 8.05 10.21 10.72
C LYS A 159 8.69 11.30 9.86
N SER A 160 9.95 11.14 9.43
CA SER A 160 10.60 12.03 8.47
C SER A 160 10.57 11.49 7.03
N CYS A 161 9.86 10.40 6.77
CA CYS A 161 9.66 9.88 5.42
C CYS A 161 8.80 10.85 4.61
N ALA A 162 9.17 11.12 3.35
CA ALA A 162 8.44 12.06 2.51
C ALA A 162 7.16 11.47 1.88
N ILE A 163 7.09 10.15 1.73
CA ILE A 163 6.01 9.45 1.02
C ILE A 163 5.03 8.81 2.01
N GLU A 164 5.56 8.35 3.15
CA GLU A 164 4.83 7.73 4.26
C GLU A 164 4.08 6.42 3.94
N TRP A 165 3.44 6.27 2.78
CA TRP A 165 2.57 5.15 2.41
C TRP A 165 3.06 4.37 1.18
N PHE A 166 2.99 3.04 1.26
CA PHE A 166 3.47 2.12 0.21
C PHE A 166 2.51 0.95 0.01
N HIS A 167 2.32 0.52 -1.24
CA HIS A 167 1.55 -0.68 -1.55
C HIS A 167 2.35 -1.93 -1.24
N TYR A 168 1.69 -2.97 -0.74
CA TYR A 168 2.32 -4.25 -0.39
C TYR A 168 3.09 -4.86 -1.56
N GLN A 169 2.46 -4.90 -2.74
CA GLN A 169 3.07 -5.43 -3.95
C GLN A 169 4.33 -4.66 -4.38
N CYS A 170 4.35 -3.33 -4.16
CA CYS A 170 5.49 -2.50 -4.49
C CYS A 170 6.69 -2.75 -3.57
N VAL A 171 6.46 -3.13 -2.31
CA VAL A 171 7.51 -3.41 -1.33
C VAL A 171 7.75 -4.90 -1.09
N GLY A 172 7.09 -5.78 -1.86
CA GLY A 172 7.23 -7.23 -1.75
C GLY A 172 6.67 -7.82 -0.45
N LEU A 173 5.71 -7.15 0.18
CA LEU A 173 4.99 -7.70 1.34
C LEU A 173 3.75 -8.46 0.87
N THR A 174 3.50 -9.61 1.47
CA THR A 174 2.25 -10.37 1.25
C THR A 174 1.28 -10.17 2.41
N GLU A 175 1.80 -10.00 3.62
CA GLU A 175 1.02 -9.84 4.85
C GLU A 175 1.57 -8.67 5.68
N ALA A 176 0.73 -8.17 6.60
CA ALA A 176 1.16 -7.12 7.53
C ALA A 176 2.27 -7.67 8.45
N PRO A 177 3.34 -6.89 8.71
CA PRO A 177 4.28 -7.21 9.78
C PRO A 177 3.54 -7.34 11.12
N ALA A 178 4.11 -8.13 12.04
CA ALA A 178 3.53 -8.27 13.37
C ALA A 178 3.41 -6.90 14.06
N ASP A 179 2.39 -6.71 14.89
CA ASP A 179 2.10 -5.43 15.57
C ASP A 179 3.28 -4.87 16.40
N ASN A 180 4.25 -5.73 16.73
CA ASN A 180 5.42 -5.40 17.54
C ASN A 180 6.65 -5.03 16.69
N GLU A 181 6.59 -5.22 15.37
CA GLU A 181 7.70 -5.03 14.45
C GLU A 181 7.56 -3.72 13.68
N LYS A 182 8.68 -3.00 13.58
CA LYS A 182 8.73 -1.70 12.89
C LYS A 182 9.16 -1.86 11.45
N TRP A 183 8.40 -1.27 10.55
CA TRP A 183 8.65 -1.37 9.12
C TRP A 183 9.15 -0.06 8.51
N PHE A 184 10.13 -0.17 7.61
CA PHE A 184 10.78 0.96 6.96
C PHE A 184 10.85 0.74 5.45
N CYS A 185 10.51 1.77 4.68
CA CYS A 185 10.51 1.70 3.22
C CYS A 185 11.91 1.65 2.59
N SER A 186 12.95 2.03 3.34
CA SER A 186 14.33 2.02 2.88
C SER A 186 15.30 1.98 4.07
N ASP A 187 16.54 1.54 3.80
CA ASP A 187 17.62 1.55 4.81
C ASP A 187 17.92 2.95 5.33
N LYS A 188 17.70 3.97 4.49
CA LYS A 188 17.83 5.37 4.91
C LYS A 188 16.81 5.72 6.00
N CYS A 189 15.55 5.37 5.81
CA CYS A 189 14.50 5.61 6.81
C CYS A 189 14.73 4.82 8.10
N ARG A 190 15.25 3.60 8.00
CA ARG A 190 15.65 2.80 9.16
C ARG A 190 16.74 3.50 9.98
N LYS A 191 17.83 3.93 9.32
CA LYS A 191 18.96 4.62 9.98
C LYS A 191 18.53 5.94 10.63
N GLU A 192 17.76 6.76 9.92
CA GLU A 192 17.25 8.04 10.44
C GLU A 192 16.40 7.84 11.71
N TYR A 193 15.54 6.82 11.70
CA TYR A 193 14.73 6.47 12.86
C TYR A 193 15.58 6.03 14.06
N GLU A 194 16.59 5.18 13.83
CA GLU A 194 17.52 4.73 14.87
C GLU A 194 18.32 5.90 15.47
N ASP A 195 18.81 6.81 14.63
CA ASP A 195 19.56 7.99 15.07
C ASP A 195 18.69 8.98 15.85
N ALA A 196 17.42 9.15 15.45
CA ALA A 196 16.45 9.93 16.21
C ALA A 196 16.19 9.32 17.59
N MET A 197 16.12 7.99 17.70
CA MET A 197 15.95 7.29 18.98
C MET A 197 17.19 7.38 19.88
N LYS A 198 18.39 7.25 19.33
CA LYS A 198 19.65 7.46 20.08
C LYS A 198 19.76 8.87 20.64
N LYS A 199 19.36 9.89 19.87
CA LYS A 199 19.32 11.30 20.32
C LYS A 199 18.30 11.52 21.44
N LYS A 200 17.12 10.88 21.38
CA LYS A 200 16.12 10.92 22.45
C LYS A 200 16.62 10.26 23.74
N LYS A 201 17.24 9.07 23.65
CA LYS A 201 17.85 8.40 24.82
C LYS A 201 18.93 9.25 25.47
N LYS A 202 19.82 9.88 24.68
CA LYS A 202 20.85 10.81 25.20
C LYS A 202 20.25 12.05 25.88
N LYS A 203 19.17 12.64 25.35
CA LYS A 203 18.48 13.77 25.98
C LYS A 203 17.79 13.39 27.29
N VAL A 204 17.21 12.19 27.37
CA VAL A 204 16.58 11.67 28.60
C VAL A 204 17.62 11.40 29.69
N THR A 205 18.83 10.93 29.33
CA THR A 205 19.92 10.72 30.30
C THR A 205 20.57 12.02 30.79
N ILE A 206 20.59 13.08 29.96
CA ILE A 206 21.19 14.39 30.32
C ILE A 206 20.24 15.25 31.18
N GLY A 207 18.92 15.03 31.11
CA GLY A 207 17.93 15.83 31.83
C GLY A 207 17.59 15.40 33.28
N LYS A 208 18.40 14.54 33.93
CA LYS A 208 18.08 13.96 35.25
C LYS A 208 19.08 14.29 36.38
N SER A 209 19.74 15.45 36.33
CA SER A 209 20.64 15.88 37.42
C SER A 209 20.61 17.39 37.69
N GLU A 210 19.49 17.96 38.16
CA GLU A 210 19.58 19.20 38.98
C GLU A 210 18.31 19.44 39.81
N GLN A 211 18.29 18.86 41.02
CA GLN A 211 17.50 19.34 42.16
C GLN A 211 18.30 19.08 43.45
N THR A 212 19.25 19.95 43.76
CA THR A 212 19.73 20.13 45.13
C THR A 212 19.24 21.49 45.61
N ALA A 213 18.42 21.46 46.66
CA ALA A 213 17.85 22.65 47.29
C ALA A 213 18.93 23.49 48.00
N PRO A 214 18.86 24.83 47.97
CA PRO A 214 19.75 25.68 48.76
C PRO A 214 19.27 25.82 50.22
N PRO A 215 20.16 26.10 51.19
CA PRO A 215 19.84 26.21 52.60
C PRO A 215 19.33 27.61 52.95
N ILE A 216 18.24 27.70 53.71
CA ILE A 216 17.81 28.97 54.32
C ILE A 216 17.82 28.80 55.84
N ALA A 217 18.83 29.42 56.45
CA ALA A 217 18.87 29.68 57.88
C ALA A 217 17.78 30.68 58.26
N ASN A 218 17.06 30.45 59.37
CA ASN A 218 16.44 31.57 60.07
C ASN A 218 16.47 31.43 61.60
N LYS A 219 16.69 32.60 62.23
CA LYS A 219 17.21 32.78 63.58
C LYS A 219 16.13 32.64 64.67
N LYS A 220 16.59 32.16 65.82
CA LYS A 220 15.98 32.16 67.17
C LYS A 220 15.07 33.37 67.46
N LYS A 221 13.96 33.15 68.20
CA LYS A 221 13.70 33.82 69.50
C LYS A 221 12.47 33.26 70.26
N LYS A 222 12.77 32.74 71.46
CA LYS A 222 12.10 32.91 72.77
C LYS A 222 10.57 32.69 72.87
N LYS A 223 10.11 31.62 73.52
CA LYS A 223 9.94 31.44 74.98
C LYS A 223 8.62 32.04 75.49
N LYS A 224 7.65 31.19 75.87
CA LYS A 224 7.12 31.10 77.24
C LYS A 224 6.09 29.97 77.39
N ARG A 225 6.22 29.31 78.55
CA ARG A 225 5.48 28.19 79.13
C ARG A 225 4.05 28.58 79.50
N LYS A 226 3.19 27.57 79.66
CA LYS A 226 2.25 27.29 80.78
C LYS A 226 1.23 26.24 80.26
N ASN A 227 1.34 24.97 80.67
CA ASN A 227 0.65 24.37 81.83
C ASN A 227 -0.82 24.79 81.90
N TRP A 228 -1.75 23.87 81.69
CA TRP A 228 -2.24 22.96 82.73
C TRP A 228 -2.71 21.66 82.07
#